data_AF-A0A1A0KHI7-F1
#
_entry.id   AF-A0A1A0KHI7-F1
#
_cell.length_a   1.000
_cell.length_b   1.000
_cell.length_c   1.000
_cell.angle_alpha   90.00
_cell.angle_beta   90.00
_cell.angle_gamma   90.00
#
_symmetry.space_group_name_H-M   'P 1'
#
loop_
_entity.id
_entity.type
_entity.pdbx_description
1 polymer ?
#
loop_
_entity_poly.entity_id
_entity_poly.type
_entity_poly.pdbx_seq_one_letter_code
_entity_poly.pdbx_strand_id
1 'polypeptide(L)'
;MPVCASTAQPLSRDDTVTVLLDALEPYIASARHALGVAHAMATVVGGEPLDLLNHAVADYQRREKLVRAASRALRAFTSPGSAS
;
A
#
# COMPACT_ATOMS: atom_id res chain seq x y z
N MET A 1 4.29 -26.11 -29.89
CA MET A 1 4.73 -24.89 -29.18
C MET A 1 5.47 -25.33 -27.93
N PRO A 2 6.77 -25.05 -27.75
CA PRO A 2 7.44 -25.41 -26.51
C PRO A 2 6.93 -24.50 -25.40
N VAL A 3 6.49 -25.10 -24.30
CA VAL A 3 6.11 -24.39 -23.07
C VAL A 3 7.40 -23.92 -22.43
N CYS A 4 7.64 -22.61 -22.36
CA CYS A 4 8.73 -22.06 -21.56
C CYS A 4 8.47 -22.45 -20.10
N ALA A 5 9.18 -23.47 -19.61
CA ALA A 5 9.14 -23.83 -18.20
C ALA A 5 9.76 -22.68 -17.42
N SER A 6 8.94 -21.96 -16.66
CA SER A 6 9.42 -20.89 -15.77
C SER A 6 10.42 -21.49 -14.79
N THR A 7 11.67 -21.03 -14.85
CA THR A 7 12.73 -21.40 -13.90
C THR A 7 12.60 -20.68 -12.57
N ALA A 8 11.62 -19.78 -12.44
CA ALA A 8 11.31 -19.13 -11.17
C ALA A 8 10.71 -20.17 -10.22
N GLN A 9 11.48 -20.56 -9.20
CA GLN A 9 10.92 -21.30 -8.08
C GLN A 9 9.92 -20.40 -7.35
N PRO A 10 8.76 -20.93 -6.94
CA PRO A 10 7.81 -20.17 -6.14
C PRO A 10 8.47 -19.78 -4.82
N LEU A 11 8.28 -18.53 -4.41
CA LEU A 11 8.78 -18.03 -3.13
C LEU A 11 8.18 -18.82 -1.97
N SER A 12 8.94 -18.91 -0.88
CA SER A 12 8.37 -19.38 0.39
C SER A 12 7.26 -18.43 0.85
N ARG A 13 6.42 -18.91 1.77
CA ARG A 13 5.36 -18.08 2.35
C ARG A 13 5.94 -16.82 3.02
N ASP A 14 7.04 -16.96 3.75
CA ASP A 14 7.65 -15.86 4.50
C ASP A 14 8.33 -14.85 3.57
N ASP A 15 8.99 -15.32 2.50
CA ASP A 15 9.55 -14.44 1.48
C ASP A 15 8.44 -13.70 0.72
N THR A 16 7.33 -14.38 0.43
CA THR A 16 6.15 -13.76 -0.21
C THR A 16 5.57 -12.66 0.67
N VAL A 17 5.41 -12.91 1.97
CA VAL A 17 4.93 -11.91 2.94
C VAL A 17 5.89 -10.73 3.02
N THR A 18 7.20 -10.98 3.05
CA THR A 18 8.23 -9.94 3.10
C THR A 18 8.15 -9.03 1.86
N VAL A 19 8.15 -9.61 0.66
CA VAL A 19 8.03 -8.85 -0.59
C VAL A 19 6.74 -8.02 -0.63
N LEU A 20 5.61 -8.59 -0.20
CA LEU A 20 4.34 -7.86 -0.12
C LEU A 20 4.44 -6.70 0.86
N LEU A 21 4.99 -6.90 2.05
CA LEU A 21 5.14 -5.86 3.07
C LEU A 21 6.07 -4.73 2.59
N ASP A 22 7.13 -5.05 1.87
CA ASP A 22 8.08 -4.08 1.33
C ASP A 22 7.49 -3.27 0.18
N ALA A 23 6.59 -3.86 -0.60
CA ALA A 23 5.85 -3.15 -1.64
C ALA A 23 4.77 -2.17 -1.09
N LEU A 24 4.32 -2.35 0.16
CA LEU A 24 3.24 -1.52 0.72
C LEU A 24 3.64 -0.05 0.93
N GLU A 25 4.87 0.24 1.38
CA GLU A 25 5.28 1.64 1.60
C GLU A 25 5.37 2.44 0.28
N PRO A 26 6.03 1.93 -0.79
CA PRO A 26 6.01 2.57 -2.10
C PRO A 26 4.59 2.78 -2.64
N TYR A 27 3.71 1.78 -2.45
CA TYR A 27 2.31 1.88 -2.89
C TYR A 27 1.56 3.01 -2.15
N ILE A 28 1.68 3.08 -0.83
CA ILE A 28 1.05 4.13 -0.02
C ILE A 28 1.59 5.51 -0.39
N ALA A 29 2.90 5.62 -0.63
CA ALA A 29 3.53 6.87 -1.06
C ALA A 29 3.00 7.34 -2.43
N SER A 30 2.88 6.41 -3.39
CA SER A 30 2.31 6.69 -4.72
C SER A 30 0.86 7.17 -4.64
N ALA A 31 0.02 6.48 -3.85
CA ALA A 31 -1.38 6.87 -3.66
C ALA A 31 -1.52 8.24 -2.99
N ARG A 32 -0.67 8.56 -2.00
CA ARG A 32 -0.62 9.90 -1.40
C ARG A 32 -0.23 10.98 -2.40
N HIS A 33 0.73 10.69 -3.27
CA HIS A 33 1.13 11.62 -4.31
C HIS A 33 -0.02 11.91 -5.29
N ALA A 34 -0.70 10.87 -5.76
CA ALA A 34 -1.86 11.01 -6.65
C ALA A 34 -2.99 11.83 -6.01
N LEU A 35 -3.28 11.61 -4.73
CA LEU A 35 -4.26 12.41 -3.98
C LEU A 35 -3.84 13.89 -3.85
N GLY A 36 -2.54 14.16 -3.67
CA GLY A 36 -2.01 15.52 -3.65
C GLY A 36 -2.22 16.24 -4.99
N VAL A 37 -1.96 15.55 -6.11
CA VAL A 37 -2.22 16.09 -7.46
C VAL A 37 -3.70 16.33 -7.67
N ALA A 38 -4.55 15.37 -7.33
CA ALA A 38 -6.00 15.52 -7.41
C ALA A 38 -6.50 16.71 -6.57
N HIS A 39 -5.92 16.93 -5.39
CA HIS A 39 -6.27 18.05 -4.53
C HIS A 39 -5.91 19.39 -5.16
N ALA A 40 -4.69 19.52 -5.70
CA ALA A 40 -4.31 20.70 -6.44
C ALA A 40 -5.28 20.99 -7.60
N MET A 41 -5.65 19.98 -8.38
CA MET A 41 -6.61 20.13 -9.48
C MET A 41 -8.01 20.52 -8.98
N ALA A 42 -8.50 19.87 -7.91
CA ALA A 42 -9.83 20.17 -7.37
C ALA A 42 -9.92 21.56 -6.74
N THR A 43 -8.84 22.07 -6.14
CA THR A 43 -8.81 23.45 -5.62
C THR A 43 -8.92 24.50 -6.72
N VAL A 44 -8.41 24.21 -7.93
CA VAL A 44 -8.56 25.09 -9.10
C VAL A 44 -10.00 25.08 -9.62
N VAL A 45 -10.66 23.93 -9.62
CA VAL A 45 -12.06 23.79 -10.07
C VAL A 45 -13.04 24.36 -9.02
N GLY A 46 -12.75 24.13 -7.73
CA GLY A 46 -13.62 24.49 -6.61
C GLY A 46 -14.94 23.71 -6.57
N GLY A 47 -15.78 24.02 -5.58
CA GLY A 47 -17.14 23.48 -5.45
C GLY A 47 -17.22 21.98 -5.16
N GLU A 48 -18.26 21.33 -5.70
CA GLU A 48 -18.61 19.93 -5.43
C GLU A 48 -17.47 18.91 -5.69
N PRO A 49 -16.62 19.04 -6.74
CA PRO A 49 -15.44 18.19 -6.92
C PRO A 49 -14.44 18.24 -5.76
N LEU A 50 -14.27 19.39 -5.10
CA LEU A 50 -13.39 19.53 -3.95
C LEU A 50 -13.97 18.83 -2.72
N ASP A 51 -15.27 18.93 -2.50
CA ASP A 51 -15.95 18.24 -1.40
C ASP A 51 -15.93 16.72 -1.55
N LEU A 52 -16.20 16.22 -2.77
CA LEU A 52 -16.08 14.79 -3.09
C LEU A 52 -14.65 14.28 -2.87
N LEU A 53 -13.66 15.05 -3.31
CA LEU A 53 -12.26 14.68 -3.12
C LEU A 53 -11.88 14.66 -1.64
N ASN A 54 -12.32 15.66 -0.85
CA ASN A 54 -12.07 15.68 0.59
C ASN A 54 -12.67 14.45 1.28
N HIS A 55 -13.87 14.02 0.86
CA HIS A 55 -14.48 12.80 1.36
C HIS A 55 -13.66 11.55 1.00
N ALA A 56 -13.21 11.45 -0.26
CA ALA A 56 -12.37 10.34 -0.71
C ALA A 56 -11.01 10.29 0.01
N VAL A 57 -10.39 11.44 0.28
CA VAL A 57 -9.15 11.56 1.06
C VAL A 57 -9.37 11.07 2.49
N ALA A 58 -10.47 11.45 3.14
CA ALA A 58 -10.78 11.02 4.50
C ALA A 58 -10.97 9.49 4.58
N ASP A 59 -11.65 8.89 3.61
CA ASP A 59 -11.81 7.43 3.54
C ASP A 59 -10.46 6.72 3.26
N TYR A 60 -9.67 7.23 2.33
CA TYR A 60 -8.32 6.72 2.07
C TYR A 60 -7.45 6.74 3.33
N GLN A 61 -7.42 7.86 4.08
CA GLN A 61 -6.64 7.97 5.31
C GLN A 61 -7.04 6.94 6.37
N ARG A 62 -8.33 6.63 6.49
CA ARG A 62 -8.81 5.59 7.40
C ARG A 62 -8.29 4.22 7.01
N ARG A 63 -8.37 3.87 5.72
CA ARG A 63 -7.87 2.60 5.18
C ARG A 63 -6.35 2.51 5.29
N GLU A 64 -5.64 3.60 5.00
CA GLU A 64 -4.18 3.68 5.10
C GLU A 64 -3.69 3.37 6.52
N LYS A 65 -4.36 3.91 7.55
CA LYS A 65 -4.04 3.62 8.96
C LYS A 65 -4.17 2.13 9.29
N LEU A 66 -5.22 1.47 8.80
CA LEU A 66 -5.44 0.04 8.99
C LEU A 66 -4.35 -0.80 8.29
N VAL A 67 -4.02 -0.47 7.04
CA VAL A 67 -2.95 -1.14 6.29
C VAL A 67 -1.61 -1.00 7.01
N ARG A 68 -1.26 0.20 7.50
CA ARG A 68 -0.03 0.42 8.27
C ARG A 68 -0.01 -0.36 9.59
N ALA A 69 -1.15 -0.44 10.29
CA ALA A 69 -1.25 -1.23 11.52
C ALA A 69 -1.05 -2.73 11.26
N ALA A 70 -1.73 -3.27 10.25
CA ALA A 70 -1.60 -4.67 9.84
C ALA A 70 -0.17 -4.98 9.36
N SER A 71 0.43 -4.11 8.55
CA SER A 71 1.81 -4.26 8.07
C SER A 71 2.81 -4.31 9.23
N ARG A 72 2.67 -3.42 10.23
CA ARG A 72 3.53 -3.45 11.43
C ARG A 72 3.34 -4.73 12.24
N ALA A 73 2.10 -5.18 12.43
CA ALA A 73 1.82 -6.42 13.14
C ALA A 73 2.48 -7.61 12.42
N LEU A 74 2.28 -7.73 11.11
CA LEU A 74 2.89 -8.79 10.30
C LEU A 74 4.42 -8.77 10.35
N ARG A 75 5.05 -7.59 10.23
CA ARG A 75 6.52 -7.46 10.37
C ARG A 75 7.03 -7.88 11.75
N ALA A 76 6.27 -7.60 12.81
CA ALA A 76 6.62 -8.02 14.17
C ALA A 76 6.52 -9.56 14.33
N PHE A 77 5.56 -10.20 13.68
CA PHE A 77 5.43 -11.66 13.68
C PHE A 77 6.52 -12.37 12.86
N THR A 78 7.00 -11.76 11.78
CA THR A 78 8.04 -12.35 10.89
C THR A 78 9.47 -12.09 11.37
N SER A 79 9.69 -11.33 12.44
CA SER A 79 11.02 -11.10 13.01
C SER A 79 11.28 -12.08 14.15
N PRO A 80 12.05 -13.17 13.96
CA PRO A 80 12.41 -14.09 15.04
C PRO A 80 13.48 -13.41 15.89
N GLY A 81 13.05 -12.60 16.85
CA GLY A 81 13.94 -11.77 17.65
C GLY A 81 13.40 -11.43 19.02
N SER A 82 12.73 -12.37 19.72
CA SER A 82 12.62 -12.34 21.18
C SER A 82 12.04 -13.65 21.75
N ALA A 83 12.89 -14.65 21.88
CA ALA A 83 12.74 -15.72 22.87
C ALA A 83 14.12 -16.34 23.06
N SER A 84 14.95 -15.63 23.82
CA SER A 84 16.00 -16.27 24.63
C SER A 84 15.37 -17.00 25.80
#